data_AF-A0A3M2C443-F1
#
_entry.id   AF-A0A3M2C443-F1
#
_cell.length_a   1.000
_cell.length_b   1.000
_cell.length_c   1.000
_cell.angle_alpha   90.00
_cell.angle_beta   90.00
_cell.angle_gamma   90.00
#
_symmetry.space_group_name_H-M   'P 1'
#
loop_
_entity.id
_entity.type
_entity.pdbx_description
1 polymer ?
#
loop_
_entity_poly.entity_id
_entity_poly.type
_entity_poly.pdbx_seq_one_letter_code
_entity_poly.pdbx_strand_id
1 'polypeptide(L)'
;MDGNPSPAPAKVCASGEARRPPRVLELFCGIGGVAAAVAGRAEVVAAVDVNRHALAVYRHNFDHPVVAATLESLPAARLAAWEADLWWLSPPCQPFTRRGLGRDLDDARARSLVALIDRLARLTPPWVALENVPGFRGSRAHALLRRTLERAGYHVAERLLCPTELGVPNRRRRFYLVAGLEPPLPWPDPAAAP
;
A
#
# COMPACT_ATOMS: atom_id res chain seq x y z
N MET A 1 -33.90 -33.01 -14.14
CA MET A 1 -33.96 -32.50 -12.75
C MET A 1 -32.55 -32.57 -12.25
N ASP A 2 -31.82 -31.48 -12.49
CA ASP A 2 -30.37 -31.50 -12.49
C ASP A 2 -29.89 -31.14 -11.09
N GLY A 3 -29.40 -32.17 -10.37
CA GLY A 3 -28.83 -32.02 -9.04
C GLY A 3 -27.44 -31.39 -9.13
N ASN A 4 -27.37 -30.08 -8.92
CA ASN A 4 -26.11 -29.37 -8.74
C ASN A 4 -25.53 -29.68 -7.35
N PRO A 5 -24.31 -30.24 -7.22
CA PRO A 5 -23.71 -30.44 -5.90
C PRO A 5 -23.29 -29.09 -5.31
N SER A 6 -23.81 -28.80 -4.11
CA SER A 6 -23.43 -27.66 -3.28
C SER A 6 -21.91 -27.63 -3.07
N PRO A 7 -21.21 -26.49 -3.24
CA PRO A 7 -19.78 -26.43 -2.98
C PRO A 7 -19.52 -26.62 -1.49
N ALA A 8 -18.57 -27.52 -1.17
CA ALA A 8 -18.12 -27.76 0.19
C ALA A 8 -17.61 -26.45 0.82
N PRO A 9 -17.90 -26.20 2.11
CA PRO A 9 -17.42 -24.99 2.78
C PRO A 9 -15.88 -24.96 2.76
N ALA A 10 -15.32 -23.82 2.35
CA ALA A 10 -13.90 -23.56 2.43
C ALA A 10 -13.44 -23.84 3.88
N LYS A 11 -12.46 -24.73 4.03
CA LYS A 11 -11.80 -24.98 5.31
C LYS A 11 -11.18 -23.68 5.79
N VAL A 12 -11.83 -23.01 6.74
CA VAL A 12 -11.16 -22.07 7.63
C VAL A 12 -10.19 -22.91 8.46
N CYS A 13 -8.91 -22.87 8.10
CA CYS A 13 -7.85 -23.41 8.93
C CYS A 13 -7.79 -22.59 10.22
N ALA A 14 -8.51 -23.08 11.24
CA ALA A 14 -8.30 -22.68 12.62
C ALA A 14 -7.09 -23.46 13.16
N SER A 15 -5.89 -22.87 13.07
CA SER A 15 -4.73 -23.30 13.85
C SER A 15 -4.40 -22.22 14.88
N GLY A 16 -4.67 -22.53 16.15
CA GLY A 16 -4.46 -21.67 17.31
C GLY A 16 -3.00 -21.56 17.73
N GLU A 17 -2.15 -21.03 16.86
CA GLU A 17 -0.94 -20.34 17.28
C GLU A 17 -1.28 -18.85 17.39
N ALA A 18 -0.82 -18.17 18.44
CA ALA A 18 -0.90 -16.72 18.49
C ALA A 18 -0.11 -16.17 17.30
N ARG A 19 -0.79 -15.85 16.19
CA ARG A 19 -0.14 -15.27 15.00
C ARG A 19 0.59 -14.02 15.47
N ARG A 20 1.90 -13.96 15.23
CA ARG A 20 2.70 -12.76 15.41
C ARG A 20 1.97 -11.56 14.79
N PRO A 21 2.09 -10.35 15.35
CA PRO A 21 1.48 -9.17 14.75
C PRO A 21 1.94 -9.05 13.29
N PRO A 22 1.04 -8.71 12.35
CA PRO A 22 1.43 -8.45 10.96
C PRO A 22 2.55 -7.41 10.90
N ARG A 23 3.54 -7.63 10.05
CA ARG A 23 4.71 -6.75 9.89
C ARG A 23 4.50 -5.81 8.71
N VAL A 24 4.63 -4.52 8.94
CA VAL A 24 4.37 -3.46 7.95
C VAL A 24 5.66 -2.71 7.63
N LEU A 25 5.97 -2.62 6.34
CA LEU A 25 6.99 -1.73 5.80
C LEU A 25 6.31 -0.47 5.24
N GLU A 26 6.54 0.68 5.87
CA GLU A 26 5.93 1.96 5.51
C GLU A 26 6.85 2.77 4.59
N LEU A 27 6.59 2.73 3.28
CA LEU A 27 7.35 3.44 2.25
C LEU A 27 6.68 4.78 1.93
N PHE A 28 7.49 5.83 1.80
CA PHE A 28 7.02 7.22 1.73
C PHE A 28 6.23 7.59 2.99
N CYS A 29 6.81 7.31 4.16
CA CYS A 29 6.09 7.31 5.43
C CYS A 29 5.66 8.71 5.89
N GLY A 30 6.29 9.78 5.38
CA GLY A 30 6.05 11.14 5.84
C GLY A 30 6.16 11.23 7.36
N ILE A 31 5.08 11.66 8.00
CA ILE A 31 5.00 11.81 9.46
C ILE A 31 4.43 10.57 10.20
N GLY A 32 4.18 9.45 9.50
CA GLY A 32 3.71 8.20 10.10
C GLY A 32 2.19 8.03 10.14
N GLY A 33 1.52 8.32 9.03
CA GLY A 33 0.07 8.12 8.94
C GLY A 33 -0.34 6.66 9.06
N VAL A 34 0.44 5.73 8.50
CA VAL A 34 0.14 4.29 8.58
C VAL A 34 0.51 3.78 9.96
N ALA A 35 1.66 4.20 10.49
CA ALA A 35 2.05 3.93 11.87
C ALA A 35 0.93 4.22 12.88
N ALA A 36 0.31 5.40 12.77
CA ALA A 36 -0.85 5.74 13.60
C ALA A 36 -2.06 4.82 13.35
N ALA A 37 -2.36 4.52 12.07
CA ALA A 37 -3.52 3.72 11.70
C ALA A 37 -3.44 2.25 12.15
N VAL A 38 -2.22 1.69 12.25
CA VAL A 38 -1.99 0.28 12.59
C VAL A 38 -1.55 0.07 14.04
N ALA A 39 -1.46 1.13 14.84
CA ALA A 39 -1.04 1.05 16.23
C ALA A 39 -1.82 -0.01 17.03
N GLY A 40 -1.10 -0.91 17.69
CA GLY A 40 -1.67 -2.03 18.46
C GLY A 40 -2.28 -3.15 17.61
N ARG A 41 -2.23 -3.06 16.28
CA ARG A 41 -2.77 -4.07 15.34
C ARG A 41 -1.70 -4.69 14.45
N ALA A 42 -0.60 -3.99 14.22
CA ALA A 42 0.53 -4.44 13.42
C ALA A 42 1.84 -3.83 13.95
N GLU A 43 2.97 -4.41 13.56
CA GLU A 43 4.31 -3.92 13.87
C GLU A 43 4.90 -3.21 12.65
N VAL A 44 5.31 -1.95 12.80
CA VAL A 44 6.04 -1.25 11.72
C VAL A 44 7.52 -1.59 11.80
N VAL A 45 7.99 -2.46 10.90
CA VAL A 45 9.37 -2.97 10.92
C VAL A 45 10.38 -1.99 10.33
N ALA A 46 9.92 -1.08 9.48
CA ALA A 46 10.68 0.09 9.07
C ALA A 46 9.76 1.13 8.42
N ALA A 47 10.17 2.39 8.56
CA ALA A 47 9.57 3.54 7.89
C ALA A 47 10.64 4.27 7.07
N VAL A 48 10.33 4.56 5.81
CA VAL A 48 11.28 5.14 4.86
C VAL A 48 10.72 6.43 4.25
N ASP A 49 11.50 7.51 4.34
CA ASP A 49 11.24 8.76 3.62
C ASP A 49 12.55 9.48 3.30
N VAL A 50 12.52 10.38 2.33
CA VAL A 50 13.66 11.25 2.00
C VAL A 50 13.64 12.54 2.83
N ASN A 51 12.45 12.99 3.26
CA ASN A 51 12.28 14.26 3.95
C ASN A 51 12.65 14.13 5.43
N ARG A 52 13.85 14.60 5.77
CA ARG A 52 14.38 14.58 7.15
C ARG A 52 13.52 15.34 8.16
N HIS A 53 12.79 16.38 7.75
CA HIS A 53 11.88 17.11 8.65
C HIS A 53 10.64 16.28 8.96
N ALA A 54 10.07 15.61 7.96
CA ALA A 54 8.95 14.68 8.19
C ALA A 54 9.39 13.53 9.11
N LEU A 55 10.61 13.00 8.91
CA LEU A 55 11.18 11.97 9.77
C LEU A 55 11.49 12.44 11.19
N ALA A 56 11.78 13.73 11.40
CA ALA A 56 11.92 14.28 12.74
C ALA A 56 10.58 14.25 13.49
N VAL A 57 9.48 14.61 12.81
CA VAL A 57 8.12 14.48 13.35
C VAL A 57 7.76 13.01 13.57
N TYR A 58 8.07 12.12 12.62
CA TYR A 58 7.85 10.69 12.78
C TYR A 58 8.50 10.16 14.06
N ARG A 59 9.81 10.39 14.24
CA ARG A 59 10.57 9.93 15.41
C ARG A 59 10.10 10.54 16.73
N HIS A 60 9.49 11.71 16.67
CA HIS A 60 8.88 12.31 17.87
C HIS A 60 7.63 11.54 18.33
N ASN A 61 6.91 10.89 17.41
CA ASN A 61 5.65 10.21 17.70
C ASN A 61 5.76 8.69 17.80
N PHE A 62 6.81 8.08 17.22
CA PHE A 62 6.95 6.63 17.12
C PHE A 62 8.40 6.17 17.30
N ASP A 63 8.56 5.02 17.97
CA ASP A 63 9.86 4.38 18.22
C ASP A 63 10.25 3.35 17.14
N HIS A 64 9.65 3.43 15.94
CA HIS A 64 9.93 2.49 14.85
C HIS A 64 11.31 2.74 14.20
N PRO A 65 11.91 1.72 13.55
CA PRO A 65 13.12 1.93 12.74
C PRO A 65 12.86 2.88 11.56
N VAL A 66 13.53 4.04 11.53
CA VAL A 66 13.37 5.06 10.48
C VAL A 66 14.61 5.17 9.61
N VAL A 67 14.43 5.08 8.29
CA VAL A 67 15.49 5.24 7.28
C VAL A 67 15.28 6.51 6.45
N ALA A 68 16.26 7.42 6.49
CA ALA A 68 16.30 8.61 5.65
C ALA A 68 16.98 8.29 4.30
N ALA A 69 16.21 7.96 3.28
CA ALA A 69 16.74 7.57 1.97
C ALA A 69 15.77 7.86 0.82
N THR A 70 16.30 8.08 -0.38
CA THR A 70 15.49 7.95 -1.58
C THR A 70 15.23 6.47 -1.87
N LEU A 71 14.00 6.13 -2.23
CA LEU A 71 13.62 4.73 -2.36
C LEU A 71 14.36 4.04 -3.51
N GLU A 72 14.66 4.75 -4.59
CA GLU A 72 15.49 4.24 -5.69
C GLU A 72 16.92 3.86 -5.28
N SER A 73 17.45 4.42 -4.18
CA SER A 73 18.80 4.09 -3.69
C SER A 73 18.83 2.86 -2.77
N LEU A 74 17.68 2.44 -2.21
CA LEU A 74 17.65 1.31 -1.29
C LEU A 74 17.91 -0.03 -2.00
N PRO A 75 18.84 -0.88 -1.52
CA PRO A 75 19.05 -2.18 -2.12
C PRO A 75 17.83 -3.10 -1.98
N ALA A 76 17.57 -3.94 -2.98
CA ALA A 76 16.51 -4.95 -2.92
C ALA A 76 16.67 -5.89 -1.72
N ALA A 77 17.92 -6.30 -1.42
CA ALA A 77 18.24 -7.11 -0.24
C ALA A 77 17.85 -6.42 1.07
N ARG A 78 17.97 -5.08 1.16
CA ARG A 78 17.56 -4.34 2.35
C ARG A 78 16.05 -4.35 2.54
N LEU A 79 15.30 -4.20 1.45
CA LEU A 79 13.83 -4.30 1.47
C LEU A 79 13.36 -5.69 1.90
N ALA A 80 14.00 -6.74 1.38
CA ALA A 80 13.69 -8.13 1.73
C ALA A 80 14.03 -8.46 3.19
N ALA A 81 15.14 -7.93 3.71
CA ALA A 81 15.61 -8.21 5.07
C ALA A 81 14.66 -7.73 6.18
N TRP A 82 13.70 -6.85 5.88
CA TRP A 82 12.67 -6.45 6.84
C TRP A 82 11.55 -7.48 6.99
N GLU A 83 11.45 -8.47 6.09
CA GLU A 83 10.48 -9.58 6.15
C GLU A 83 9.05 -9.10 6.44
N ALA A 84 8.65 -7.99 5.82
CA ALA A 84 7.33 -7.40 6.02
C ALA A 84 6.26 -8.20 5.29
N ASP A 85 5.13 -8.41 5.97
CA ASP A 85 3.94 -9.07 5.41
C ASP A 85 3.15 -8.10 4.50
N LEU A 86 3.19 -6.80 4.82
CA LEU A 86 2.57 -5.73 4.04
C LEU A 86 3.59 -4.63 3.71
N TRP A 87 3.67 -4.30 2.43
CA TRP A 87 4.33 -3.08 1.98
C TRP A 87 3.28 -2.00 1.73
N TRP A 88 3.33 -0.92 2.50
CA TRP A 88 2.50 0.26 2.26
C TRP A 88 3.27 1.32 1.48
N LEU A 89 2.66 1.88 0.44
CA LEU A 89 3.24 2.92 -0.40
C LEU A 89 2.34 4.17 -0.43
N SER A 90 2.90 5.33 -0.13
CA SER A 90 2.25 6.64 -0.33
C SER A 90 3.09 7.56 -1.24
N PRO A 91 3.35 7.16 -2.51
CA PRO A 91 4.26 7.88 -3.40
C PRO A 91 3.73 9.30 -3.73
N PRO A 92 4.63 10.25 -4.05
CA PRO A 92 4.24 11.61 -4.38
C PRO A 92 3.27 11.67 -5.57
N CYS A 93 2.29 12.56 -5.46
CA CYS A 93 1.15 12.71 -6.36
C CYS A 93 1.46 13.47 -7.69
N GLN A 94 2.63 14.09 -7.81
CA GLN A 94 2.95 14.95 -8.97
C GLN A 94 3.69 14.13 -10.04
N PRO A 95 3.26 14.14 -11.32
CA PRO A 95 2.40 15.13 -11.99
C PRO A 95 0.98 14.61 -12.33
N PHE A 96 0.37 13.73 -11.54
CA PHE A 96 -0.91 13.07 -11.87
C PHE A 96 -2.15 14.00 -11.80
N THR A 97 -1.95 15.32 -11.68
CA THR A 97 -3.02 16.33 -11.65
C THR A 97 -3.26 16.92 -13.03
N ARG A 98 -4.40 16.57 -13.66
CA ARG A 98 -5.22 17.18 -14.76
C ARG A 98 -4.70 18.25 -15.75
N ARG A 99 -3.46 18.75 -15.69
CA ARG A 99 -2.84 19.65 -16.66
C ARG A 99 -1.36 19.27 -16.81
N GLY A 100 -1.02 18.49 -17.84
CA GLY A 100 0.37 18.24 -18.19
C GLY A 100 0.59 17.01 -19.07
N LEU A 101 0.45 17.19 -20.39
CA LEU A 101 1.22 16.53 -21.47
C LEU A 101 1.41 15.00 -21.51
N GLY A 102 0.86 14.18 -20.59
CA GLY A 102 1.01 12.71 -20.62
C GLY A 102 2.44 12.19 -20.34
N ARG A 103 3.31 13.03 -19.75
CA ARG A 103 4.73 12.74 -19.45
C ARG A 103 4.97 12.25 -18.00
N ASP A 104 3.99 11.59 -17.41
CA ASP A 104 3.98 11.22 -16.00
C ASP A 104 5.14 10.27 -15.59
N LEU A 105 5.53 9.34 -16.46
CA LEU A 105 6.70 8.46 -16.23
C LEU A 105 8.05 9.12 -16.52
N ASP A 106 8.05 10.22 -17.27
CA ASP A 106 9.28 10.95 -17.63
C ASP A 106 9.69 11.96 -16.54
N ASP A 107 8.82 12.14 -15.52
CA ASP A 107 9.05 13.02 -14.39
C ASP A 107 10.02 12.40 -13.38
N ALA A 108 11.02 13.17 -12.95
CA ALA A 108 11.97 12.74 -11.93
C ALA A 108 11.28 12.31 -10.62
N ARG A 109 10.11 12.87 -10.31
CA ARG A 109 9.32 12.57 -9.11
C ARG A 109 8.64 11.20 -9.17
N ALA A 110 8.44 10.63 -10.36
CA ALA A 110 7.87 9.30 -10.54
C ALA A 110 8.94 8.19 -10.45
N ARG A 111 10.24 8.54 -10.54
CA ARG A 111 11.35 7.57 -10.56
C ARG A 111 11.34 6.63 -9.37
N SER A 112 11.10 7.14 -8.16
CA SER A 112 11.06 6.31 -6.95
C SER A 112 9.93 5.28 -6.99
N LEU A 113 8.76 5.66 -7.51
CA LEU A 113 7.64 4.73 -7.67
C LEU A 113 7.93 3.69 -8.76
N VAL A 114 8.46 4.09 -9.91
CA VAL A 114 8.84 3.16 -10.99
C VAL A 114 9.89 2.16 -10.52
N ALA A 115 10.94 2.64 -9.84
CA ALA A 115 11.97 1.78 -9.26
C ALA A 115 11.40 0.79 -8.22
N LEU A 116 10.40 1.19 -7.46
CA LEU A 116 9.69 0.30 -6.54
C LEU A 116 8.82 -0.72 -7.26
N ILE A 117 8.09 -0.33 -8.31
CA ILE A 117 7.29 -1.26 -9.12
C ILE A 117 8.16 -2.39 -9.66
N ASP A 118 9.35 -2.06 -10.18
CA ASP A 118 10.30 -3.06 -10.67
C ASP A 118 10.79 -4.01 -9.56
N ARG A 119 10.88 -3.52 -8.32
CA ARG A 119 11.27 -4.33 -7.16
C ARG A 119 10.14 -5.20 -6.65
N LEU A 120 8.90 -4.72 -6.68
CA LEU A 120 7.71 -5.51 -6.33
C LEU A 120 7.63 -6.77 -7.20
N ALA A 121 7.91 -6.63 -8.50
CA ALA A 121 7.95 -7.75 -9.43
C ALA A 121 8.98 -8.84 -9.06
N ARG A 122 10.10 -8.45 -8.45
CA ARG A 122 11.22 -9.36 -8.11
C ARG A 122 11.15 -9.93 -6.71
N LEU A 123 10.66 -9.13 -5.76
CA LEU A 123 10.65 -9.46 -4.34
C LEU A 123 9.30 -10.03 -3.87
N THR A 124 8.23 -9.82 -4.65
CA THR A 124 6.91 -10.41 -4.46
C THR A 124 6.46 -10.42 -2.98
N PRO A 125 6.35 -9.24 -2.32
CA PRO A 125 5.91 -9.18 -0.92
C PRO A 125 4.46 -9.67 -0.76
N PRO A 126 4.08 -10.39 0.31
CA PRO A 126 2.77 -11.04 0.38
C PRO A 126 1.59 -10.11 0.10
N TRP A 127 1.65 -8.88 0.64
CA TRP A 127 0.67 -7.83 0.38
C TRP A 127 1.33 -6.50 0.01
N VAL A 128 0.66 -5.78 -0.89
CA VAL A 128 1.00 -4.41 -1.28
C VAL A 128 -0.25 -3.55 -1.13
N ALA A 129 -0.12 -2.42 -0.43
CA ALA A 129 -1.14 -1.39 -0.38
C ALA A 129 -0.58 -0.06 -0.87
N LEU A 130 -1.39 0.72 -1.57
CA LEU A 130 -1.01 2.03 -2.07
C LEU A 130 -2.15 3.04 -1.89
N GLU A 131 -1.79 4.22 -1.38
CA GLU A 131 -2.66 5.39 -1.35
C GLU A 131 -2.16 6.46 -2.34
N ASN A 132 -3.10 7.11 -3.03
CA ASN A 132 -2.79 8.25 -3.88
C ASN A 132 -4.02 9.16 -4.10
N VAL A 133 -3.86 10.24 -4.86
CA VAL A 133 -4.99 11.09 -5.25
C VAL A 133 -5.90 10.40 -6.27
N PRO A 134 -7.16 10.84 -6.41
CA PRO A 134 -8.09 10.25 -7.39
C PRO A 134 -7.58 10.24 -8.83
N GLY A 135 -6.76 11.22 -9.22
CA GLY A 135 -6.17 11.31 -10.57
C GLY A 135 -5.09 10.28 -10.87
N PHE A 136 -4.61 9.54 -9.86
CA PHE A 136 -3.68 8.43 -10.08
C PHE A 136 -4.35 7.29 -10.87
N ARG A 137 -5.63 7.01 -10.60
CA ARG A 137 -6.39 5.99 -11.33
C ARG A 137 -6.48 6.37 -12.81
N GLY A 138 -6.02 5.48 -13.68
CA GLY A 138 -5.97 5.70 -15.12
C GLY A 138 -4.71 6.41 -15.64
N SER A 139 -3.77 6.78 -14.77
CA SER A 139 -2.43 7.28 -15.18
C SER A 139 -1.56 6.15 -15.76
N ARG A 140 -0.44 6.49 -16.44
CA ARG A 140 0.50 5.48 -16.94
C ARG A 140 1.20 4.77 -15.78
N ALA A 141 1.48 5.47 -14.68
CA ALA A 141 2.03 4.88 -13.46
C ALA A 141 1.07 3.86 -12.81
N HIS A 142 -0.22 4.18 -12.73
CA HIS A 142 -1.24 3.23 -12.27
C HIS A 142 -1.32 2.01 -13.17
N ALA A 143 -1.37 2.21 -14.49
CA ALA A 143 -1.40 1.11 -15.45
C ALA A 143 -0.14 0.23 -15.40
N LEU A 144 1.04 0.83 -15.17
CA LEU A 144 2.30 0.12 -14.99
C LEU A 144 2.27 -0.73 -13.71
N LEU A 145 1.93 -0.12 -12.57
CA LEU A 145 1.82 -0.83 -11.29
C LEU A 145 0.85 -2.01 -11.38
N ARG A 146 -0.36 -1.76 -11.88
CA ARG A 146 -1.40 -2.78 -11.99
C ARG A 146 -0.95 -3.97 -12.84
N ARG A 147 -0.42 -3.71 -14.04
CA ARG A 147 0.10 -4.78 -14.91
C ARG A 147 1.24 -5.56 -14.27
N THR A 148 2.12 -4.89 -13.54
CA THR A 148 3.24 -5.54 -12.86
C THR A 148 2.75 -6.46 -11.74
N LEU A 149 1.80 -6.00 -10.91
CA LEU A 149 1.20 -6.81 -9.86
C LEU A 149 0.43 -8.01 -10.43
N GLU A 150 -0.40 -7.81 -11.45
CA GLU A 150 -1.16 -8.90 -12.10
C GLU A 150 -0.22 -9.96 -12.72
N ARG A 151 0.86 -9.54 -13.38
CA ARG A 151 1.87 -10.46 -13.93
C ARG A 151 2.64 -11.22 -12.86
N ALA A 152 2.79 -10.64 -11.68
CA ALA A 152 3.38 -11.29 -10.52
C ALA A 152 2.37 -12.19 -9.76
N GLY A 153 1.15 -12.37 -10.28
CA GLY A 153 0.14 -13.28 -9.72
C GLY A 153 -0.74 -12.66 -8.64
N TYR A 154 -0.72 -11.33 -8.46
CA TYR A 154 -1.53 -10.68 -7.44
C TYR A 154 -2.98 -10.50 -7.91
N HIS A 155 -3.89 -10.70 -6.97
CA HIS A 155 -5.26 -10.23 -7.04
C HIS A 155 -5.31 -8.76 -6.60
N VAL A 156 -5.81 -7.88 -7.46
CA VAL A 156 -5.81 -6.43 -7.22
C VAL A 156 -7.23 -5.92 -6.97
N ALA A 157 -7.43 -5.24 -5.84
CA ALA A 157 -8.65 -4.51 -5.50
C ALA A 157 -8.35 -3.00 -5.42
N GLU A 158 -9.27 -2.17 -5.91
CA GLU A 158 -9.09 -0.72 -5.94
C GLU A 158 -10.39 0.00 -5.53
N ARG A 159 -10.26 1.08 -4.77
CA ARG A 159 -11.41 1.90 -4.36
C ARG A 159 -11.05 3.37 -4.25
N LEU A 160 -12.00 4.24 -4.61
CA LEU A 160 -11.97 5.64 -4.21
C LEU A 160 -12.75 5.77 -2.90
N LEU A 161 -12.13 6.36 -1.88
CA LEU A 161 -12.73 6.53 -0.56
C LEU A 161 -12.49 7.95 -0.05
N CYS A 162 -13.55 8.57 0.47
CA CYS A 162 -13.51 9.83 1.19
C CYS A 162 -13.71 9.57 2.68
N PRO A 163 -12.95 10.22 3.59
CA PRO A 163 -13.14 10.06 5.04
C PRO A 163 -14.59 10.32 5.49
N THR A 164 -15.36 11.13 4.78
CA THR A 164 -16.80 11.33 5.05
C THR A 164 -17.64 10.06 4.93
N GLU A 165 -17.20 9.09 4.12
CA GLU A 165 -17.81 7.75 4.02
C GLU A 165 -17.48 6.86 5.23
N LEU A 166 -16.60 7.33 6.13
CA LEU A 166 -16.20 6.66 7.37
C LEU A 166 -16.59 7.48 8.62
N GLY A 167 -17.53 8.43 8.48
CA GLY A 167 -17.96 9.30 9.58
C GLY A 167 -16.99 10.43 9.94
N VAL A 168 -15.86 10.58 9.24
CA VAL A 168 -14.90 11.68 9.50
C VAL A 168 -15.28 12.91 8.67
N PRO A 169 -15.55 14.08 9.27
CA PRO A 169 -16.01 15.29 8.57
C PRO A 169 -14.87 15.99 7.81
N ASN A 170 -14.21 15.27 6.92
CA ASN A 170 -13.09 15.75 6.12
C ASN A 170 -13.25 15.32 4.65
N ARG A 171 -13.43 16.30 3.76
CA ARG A 171 -13.52 16.06 2.31
C ARG A 171 -12.14 15.87 1.70
N ARG A 172 -11.62 14.65 1.78
CA ARG A 172 -10.32 14.27 1.23
C ARG A 172 -10.38 12.92 0.54
N ARG A 173 -11.05 12.89 -0.61
CA ARG A 173 -11.13 11.68 -1.43
C ARG A 173 -9.74 11.22 -1.87
N ARG A 174 -9.49 9.92 -1.74
CA ARG A 174 -8.24 9.24 -2.12
C ARG A 174 -8.52 7.95 -2.85
N PHE A 175 -7.56 7.58 -3.68
CA PHE A 175 -7.47 6.29 -4.33
C PHE A 175 -6.68 5.34 -3.44
N TYR A 176 -7.22 4.14 -3.27
CA TYR A 176 -6.60 3.05 -2.55
C TYR A 176 -6.52 1.84 -3.48
N LEU A 177 -5.38 1.17 -3.46
CA LEU A 177 -5.14 -0.12 -4.08
C LEU A 177 -4.64 -1.08 -3.01
N VAL A 178 -5.18 -2.30 -2.98
CA VAL A 178 -4.67 -3.41 -2.18
C VAL A 178 -4.50 -4.59 -3.11
N ALA A 179 -3.35 -5.26 -3.00
CA ALA A 179 -3.01 -6.41 -3.79
C ALA A 179 -2.39 -7.49 -2.89
N GLY A 180 -2.80 -8.74 -3.09
CA GLY A 180 -2.21 -9.91 -2.44
C GLY A 180 -2.12 -11.10 -3.38
N LEU A 181 -1.31 -12.10 -3.03
CA LEU A 181 -1.30 -13.39 -3.73
C LEU A 181 -2.59 -14.19 -3.48
N GLU A 182 -3.30 -13.86 -2.40
CA GLU A 182 -4.68 -14.25 -2.17
C GLU A 182 -5.62 -13.08 -2.50
N PRO A 183 -6.89 -13.34 -2.86
CA PRO A 183 -7.87 -12.28 -3.08
C PRO A 183 -8.01 -11.34 -1.86
N PRO A 184 -7.90 -10.01 -2.04
CA PRO A 184 -8.16 -9.06 -0.98
C PRO A 184 -9.58 -9.20 -0.42
N LEU A 185 -9.74 -8.92 0.87
CA LEU A 185 -11.06 -8.83 1.48
C LEU A 185 -11.92 -7.76 0.80
N PRO A 186 -13.26 -7.94 0.77
CA PRO A 186 -14.16 -6.90 0.33
C PRO A 186 -13.95 -5.60 1.12
N TRP A 187 -14.04 -4.46 0.43
CA TRP A 187 -13.98 -3.17 1.10
C TRP A 187 -15.14 -3.03 2.10
N PRO A 188 -14.92 -2.43 3.29
CA PRO A 188 -15.98 -2.23 4.26
C PRO A 188 -17.12 -1.39 3.66
N ASP A 189 -18.35 -1.78 3.96
CA ASP A 189 -19.54 -1.04 3.54
C ASP A 189 -19.53 0.35 4.22
N PRO A 190 -19.51 1.46 3.45
CA PRO A 190 -19.54 2.80 4.05
C PRO A 190 -20.82 3.08 4.85
N ALA A 191 -21.91 2.34 4.61
CA ALA A 191 -23.15 2.43 5.38
C ALA A 191 -23.10 1.69 6.74
N ALA A 192 -22.05 0.90 7.00
CA ALA A 192 -21.86 0.16 8.24
C ALA A 192 -20.99 0.90 9.27
N ALA A 193 -20.56 2.13 8.98
CA ALA A 193 -19.91 2.99 9.97
C ALA A 193 -20.95 3.51 10.97
N PRO A 194 -20.71 3.41 12.29
CA PRO A 194 -21.66 3.86 13.32
C PRO A 194 -21.90 5.37 13.32
#